data_AF-A0A9X5MLQ4-F1
#
_entry.id   AF-A0A9X5MLQ4-F1
#
_cell.length_a   1.000
_cell.length_b   1.000
_cell.length_c   1.000
_cell.angle_alpha   90.00
_cell.angle_beta   90.00
_cell.angle_gamma   90.00
#
_symmetry.space_group_name_H-M   'P 1'
#
loop_
_entity.id
_entity.type
_entity.pdbx_description
1 polymer ?
#
loop_
_entity_poly.entity_id
_entity_poly.type
_entity_poly.pdbx_seq_one_letter_code
_entity_poly.pdbx_strand_id
1 'polypeptide(L)'
;MENSRFKDLCEQLKAAGATDPKSWVKSELQENIPQVARFLVLKGLTDIYHDVDENIGEMDIYSDEVTDVYQKLASQFDNQELKRLLHFYGKSVIGKVIDMLDQGYLYDVNAKVGWSLMELNEQGETTDRLIQGLHEDFLEFDESELVPNTKA
;
A
#
# COMPACT_ATOMS: atom_id res chain seq x y z
N MET A 1 -7.56 29.78 7.44
CA MET A 1 -6.44 28.95 6.93
C MET A 1 -6.69 27.47 7.18
N GLU A 2 -6.98 27.05 8.41
CA GLU A 2 -7.28 25.64 8.76
C GLU A 2 -8.42 25.01 7.93
N ASN A 3 -9.48 25.77 7.65
CA ASN A 3 -10.61 25.32 6.83
C ASN A 3 -10.28 25.17 5.32
N SER A 4 -9.26 25.89 4.82
CA SER A 4 -8.83 25.72 3.41
C SER A 4 -8.00 24.45 3.27
N ARG A 5 -6.98 24.29 4.12
CA ARG A 5 -6.12 23.09 4.12
C ARG A 5 -6.93 21.81 4.33
N PHE A 6 -7.89 21.80 5.25
CA PHE A 6 -8.78 20.66 5.46
C PHE A 6 -9.50 20.24 4.18
N LYS A 7 -10.06 21.23 3.46
CA LYS A 7 -10.79 21.00 2.22
C LYS A 7 -9.87 20.46 1.12
N ASP A 8 -8.70 21.07 0.96
CA ASP A 8 -7.72 20.69 -0.07
C ASP A 8 -7.24 19.24 0.13
N LEU A 9 -6.93 18.84 1.37
CA LEU A 9 -6.53 17.47 1.68
C LEU A 9 -7.67 16.46 1.46
N CYS A 10 -8.91 16.83 1.79
CA CYS A 10 -10.08 15.97 1.54
C CYS A 10 -10.28 15.75 0.03
N GLU A 11 -10.08 16.78 -0.79
CA GLU A 11 -10.19 16.66 -2.25
C GLU A 11 -9.09 15.75 -2.82
N GLN A 12 -7.86 15.85 -2.32
CA GLN A 12 -6.76 14.96 -2.71
C GLN A 12 -7.03 13.49 -2.36
N LEU A 13 -7.41 13.21 -1.10
CA LEU A 13 -7.73 11.85 -0.66
C LEU A 13 -8.92 11.27 -1.41
N LYS A 14 -9.95 12.07 -1.66
CA LYS A 14 -11.09 11.64 -2.48
C LYS A 14 -10.66 11.31 -3.91
N ALA A 15 -9.77 12.11 -4.51
CA ALA A 15 -9.23 11.85 -5.83
C ALA A 15 -8.35 10.57 -5.86
N ALA A 16 -7.66 10.28 -4.75
CA ALA A 16 -6.91 9.04 -4.56
C ALA A 16 -7.79 7.80 -4.30
N GLY A 17 -9.09 7.99 -4.08
CA GLY A 17 -10.07 6.92 -3.91
C GLY A 17 -10.51 6.67 -2.47
N ALA A 18 -10.15 7.51 -1.51
CA ALA A 18 -10.55 7.33 -0.12
C ALA A 18 -12.08 7.41 0.06
N THR A 19 -12.65 6.46 0.82
CA THR A 19 -14.08 6.36 1.12
C THR A 19 -14.50 7.29 2.25
N ASP A 20 -13.61 7.52 3.25
CA ASP A 20 -13.78 8.53 4.29
C ASP A 20 -12.57 9.49 4.38
N PRO A 21 -12.40 10.41 3.39
CA PRO A 21 -11.32 11.40 3.40
C PRO A 21 -11.25 12.22 4.69
N LYS A 22 -12.38 12.45 5.37
CA LYS A 22 -12.43 13.31 6.56
C LYS A 22 -11.74 12.67 7.75
N SER A 23 -11.77 11.34 7.87
CA SER A 23 -11.10 10.63 8.96
C SER A 23 -9.58 10.83 8.86
N TRP A 24 -9.01 10.52 7.69
CA TRP A 24 -7.59 10.73 7.37
C TRP A 24 -7.13 12.17 7.60
N VAL A 25 -7.87 13.16 7.08
CA VAL A 25 -7.50 14.58 7.24
C VAL A 25 -7.54 15.02 8.70
N LYS A 26 -8.51 14.56 9.49
CA LYS A 26 -8.55 14.89 10.93
C LYS A 26 -7.30 14.39 11.65
N SER A 27 -6.90 13.14 11.40
CA SER A 27 -5.67 12.60 11.98
C SER A 27 -4.44 13.38 11.53
N GLU A 28 -4.31 13.72 10.24
CA GLU A 28 -3.18 14.53 9.76
C GLU A 28 -3.09 15.89 10.46
N LEU A 29 -4.21 16.60 10.60
CA LEU A 29 -4.20 17.92 11.22
C LEU A 29 -4.01 17.85 12.75
N GLN A 30 -4.45 16.79 13.41
CA GLN A 30 -4.33 16.62 14.86
C GLN A 30 -2.97 16.08 15.30
N GLU A 31 -2.41 15.15 14.53
CA GLU A 31 -1.21 14.39 14.89
C GLU A 31 0.03 14.86 14.10
N ASN A 32 -0.15 15.72 13.10
CA ASN A 32 0.90 16.20 12.21
C ASN A 32 1.64 15.07 11.46
N ILE A 33 0.89 14.03 11.07
CA ILE A 33 1.36 12.89 10.27
C ILE A 33 0.96 13.10 8.81
N PRO A 34 1.79 12.72 7.81
CA PRO A 34 1.48 12.94 6.39
C PRO A 34 0.49 11.87 5.89
N GLN A 35 -0.79 11.98 6.29
CA GLN A 35 -1.81 10.96 6.00
C GLN A 35 -2.14 10.85 4.52
N VAL A 36 -2.08 11.95 3.76
CA VAL A 36 -2.23 11.86 2.30
C VAL A 36 -1.12 11.00 1.68
N ALA A 37 0.14 11.23 2.07
CA ALA A 37 1.26 10.44 1.57
C ALA A 37 1.16 8.97 2.01
N ARG A 38 0.77 8.73 3.27
CA ARG A 38 0.54 7.37 3.79
C ARG A 38 -0.53 6.63 2.98
N PHE A 39 -1.67 7.28 2.73
CA PHE A 39 -2.76 6.72 1.94
C PHE A 39 -2.29 6.34 0.54
N LEU A 40 -1.52 7.20 -0.13
CA LEU A 40 -1.00 6.92 -1.47
C LEU A 40 -0.08 5.71 -1.50
N VAL A 41 0.80 5.56 -0.50
CA VAL A 41 1.66 4.38 -0.36
C VAL A 41 0.81 3.11 -0.17
N LEU A 42 -0.14 3.13 0.76
CA LEU A 42 -1.02 2.00 1.02
C LEU A 42 -1.86 1.62 -0.20
N LYS A 43 -2.39 2.61 -0.92
CA LYS A 43 -3.15 2.40 -2.15
C LYS A 43 -2.30 1.73 -3.23
N GLY A 44 -1.10 2.25 -3.48
CA GLY A 44 -0.19 1.67 -4.47
C GLY A 44 0.23 0.24 -4.12
N LEU A 45 0.58 -0.02 -2.86
CA LEU A 45 0.90 -1.37 -2.40
C LEU A 45 -0.29 -2.33 -2.51
N THR A 46 -1.50 -1.82 -2.28
CA THR A 46 -2.74 -2.60 -2.43
C THR A 46 -3.05 -2.95 -3.88
N ASP A 47 -2.91 -1.98 -4.77
CA ASP A 47 -3.08 -2.19 -6.21
C ASP A 47 -2.11 -3.24 -6.74
N ILE A 48 -0.86 -3.23 -6.27
CA ILE A 48 0.16 -4.22 -6.66
C ILE A 48 -0.33 -5.64 -6.40
N TYR A 49 -0.78 -6.00 -5.18
CA TYR A 49 -1.18 -7.40 -4.94
C TYR A 49 -2.59 -7.74 -5.45
N HIS A 50 -3.41 -6.74 -5.77
CA HIS A 50 -4.71 -6.93 -6.43
C HIS A 50 -4.56 -7.33 -7.89
N ASP A 51 -3.56 -6.80 -8.60
CA ASP A 51 -3.33 -7.14 -10.01
C ASP A 51 -2.56 -8.46 -10.18
N VAL A 52 -3.24 -9.57 -9.87
CA VAL A 52 -2.64 -10.91 -9.99
C VAL A 52 -2.26 -11.22 -11.44
N ASP A 53 -3.02 -10.74 -12.42
CA ASP A 53 -2.77 -11.03 -13.83
C ASP A 53 -1.52 -10.29 -14.34
N GLU A 54 -1.36 -9.00 -14.02
CA GLU A 54 -0.14 -8.27 -14.32
C GLU A 54 1.07 -8.89 -13.61
N ASN A 55 0.93 -9.23 -12.32
CA ASN A 55 2.01 -9.89 -11.57
C ASN A 55 2.45 -11.22 -12.17
N ILE A 56 1.52 -12.03 -12.70
CA ILE A 56 1.86 -13.27 -13.40
C ILE A 56 2.67 -12.94 -14.66
N GLY A 57 2.26 -11.93 -15.43
CA GLY A 57 3.01 -11.47 -16.61
C GLY A 57 4.42 -10.96 -16.27
N GLU A 58 4.57 -10.25 -15.15
CA GLU A 58 5.86 -9.75 -14.67
C GLU A 58 6.85 -10.87 -14.29
N MET A 59 6.38 -12.09 -13.98
CA MET A 59 7.26 -13.22 -13.63
C MET A 59 8.22 -13.59 -14.78
N ASP A 60 7.83 -13.36 -16.03
CA ASP A 60 8.66 -13.63 -17.21
C ASP A 60 9.94 -12.79 -17.23
N ILE A 61 9.95 -11.62 -16.59
CA ILE A 61 11.15 -10.79 -16.47
C ILE A 61 12.24 -11.50 -15.65
N TYR A 62 11.83 -12.30 -14.66
CA TYR A 62 12.74 -12.94 -13.72
C TYR A 62 13.06 -14.39 -14.10
N SER A 63 12.18 -15.06 -14.86
CA SER A 63 12.40 -16.41 -15.33
C SER A 63 11.44 -16.80 -16.47
N ASP A 64 12.01 -17.17 -17.61
CA ASP A 64 11.28 -17.69 -18.78
C ASP A 64 10.51 -19.00 -18.49
N GLU A 65 10.86 -19.72 -17.41
CA GLU A 65 10.24 -21.01 -17.06
C GLU A 65 9.02 -20.86 -16.14
N VAL A 66 8.90 -19.74 -15.42
CA VAL A 66 7.87 -19.59 -14.37
C VAL A 66 6.47 -19.53 -14.96
N THR A 67 6.30 -18.88 -16.11
CA THR A 67 5.00 -18.87 -16.81
C THR A 67 4.60 -20.25 -17.31
N ASP A 68 5.53 -21.06 -17.81
CA ASP A 68 5.25 -22.44 -18.18
C ASP A 68 4.82 -23.28 -16.96
N VAL A 69 5.46 -23.06 -15.81
CA VAL A 69 5.06 -23.70 -14.54
C VAL A 69 3.66 -23.26 -14.13
N TYR A 70 3.35 -21.96 -14.19
CA TYR A 70 2.02 -21.45 -13.88
C TYR A 70 0.96 -22.03 -14.82
N GLN A 71 1.19 -22.04 -16.14
CA GLN A 71 0.27 -22.62 -17.13
C GLN A 71 0.03 -24.11 -16.87
N LYS A 72 1.08 -24.86 -16.51
CA LYS A 72 0.96 -26.26 -16.11
C LYS A 72 0.07 -26.41 -14.88
N LEU A 73 0.25 -25.59 -13.85
CA LEU A 73 -0.61 -25.61 -12.66
C LEU A 73 -2.06 -25.23 -12.99
N ALA A 74 -2.27 -24.15 -13.75
CA ALA A 74 -3.59 -23.69 -14.17
C ALA A 74 -4.34 -24.70 -15.06
N SER A 75 -3.64 -25.64 -15.70
CA SER A 75 -4.26 -26.76 -16.42
C SER A 75 -4.80 -27.88 -15.51
N GLN A 76 -4.32 -27.95 -14.27
CA GLN A 76 -4.66 -29.00 -13.30
C GLN A 76 -5.62 -28.52 -12.21
N PHE A 77 -5.61 -27.22 -11.91
CA PHE A 77 -6.42 -26.62 -10.86
C PHE A 77 -7.43 -25.63 -11.43
N ASP A 78 -8.45 -25.32 -10.63
CA ASP A 78 -9.34 -24.21 -10.94
C ASP A 78 -8.54 -22.89 -10.96
N ASN A 79 -8.69 -22.15 -12.06
CA ASN A 79 -7.91 -20.93 -12.29
C ASN A 79 -8.25 -19.83 -11.27
N GLN A 80 -9.52 -19.73 -10.84
CA GLN A 80 -9.94 -18.73 -9.87
C GLN A 80 -9.38 -19.02 -8.48
N GLU A 81 -9.39 -20.28 -8.05
CA GLU A 81 -8.78 -20.69 -6.79
C GLU A 81 -7.26 -20.47 -6.80
N LEU A 82 -6.58 -20.73 -7.93
CA LEU A 82 -5.15 -20.46 -8.06
C LEU A 82 -4.84 -18.95 -7.98
N LYS A 83 -5.62 -18.11 -8.68
CA LYS A 83 -5.48 -16.65 -8.59
C LYS A 83 -5.77 -16.12 -7.19
N ARG A 84 -6.77 -16.70 -6.50
CA ARG A 84 -7.07 -16.36 -5.11
C ARG A 84 -5.89 -16.68 -4.18
N LEU A 85 -5.23 -17.82 -4.37
CA LEU A 85 -4.00 -18.14 -3.64
C LEU A 85 -2.91 -17.10 -3.90
N LEU A 86 -2.67 -16.75 -5.16
CA LEU A 86 -1.65 -15.76 -5.55
C LEU A 86 -1.96 -14.36 -4.98
N HIS A 87 -3.22 -13.95 -4.97
CA HIS A 87 -3.67 -12.71 -4.34
C HIS A 87 -3.28 -12.66 -2.85
N PHE A 88 -3.61 -13.69 -2.07
CA PHE A 88 -3.28 -13.71 -0.64
C PHE A 88 -1.78 -13.90 -0.38
N TYR A 89 -1.08 -14.61 -1.26
CA TYR A 89 0.38 -14.69 -1.22
C TYR A 89 1.00 -13.30 -1.44
N GLY A 90 0.57 -12.57 -2.47
CA GLY A 90 0.97 -11.20 -2.75
C GLY A 90 0.69 -10.27 -1.57
N LYS A 91 -0.52 -10.30 -1.02
CA LYS A 91 -0.89 -9.54 0.19
C LYS A 91 0.04 -9.84 1.37
N SER A 92 0.39 -11.10 1.57
CA SER A 92 1.31 -11.53 2.64
C SER A 92 2.74 -11.03 2.42
N VAL A 93 3.22 -11.02 1.18
CA VAL A 93 4.54 -10.46 0.82
C VAL A 93 4.55 -8.96 1.06
N ILE A 94 3.51 -8.23 0.62
CA ILE A 94 3.38 -6.79 0.84
C ILE A 94 3.32 -6.45 2.33
N GLY A 95 2.60 -7.23 3.15
CA GLY A 95 2.61 -7.06 4.60
C GLY A 95 4.03 -7.15 5.20
N LYS A 96 4.86 -8.08 4.73
CA LYS A 96 6.27 -8.19 5.15
C LYS A 96 7.13 -7.01 4.69
N VAL A 97 6.86 -6.49 3.49
CA VAL A 97 7.52 -5.27 2.99
C VAL A 97 7.14 -4.08 3.87
N ILE A 98 5.87 -3.96 4.24
CA ILE A 98 5.39 -2.92 5.15
C ILE A 98 6.08 -3.01 6.52
N ASP A 99 6.20 -4.21 7.10
CA ASP A 99 6.95 -4.39 8.34
C ASP A 99 8.41 -3.91 8.21
N MET A 100 9.06 -4.20 7.09
CA MET A 100 10.42 -3.73 6.80
C MET A 100 10.47 -2.19 6.68
N LEU A 101 9.51 -1.58 5.98
CA LEU A 101 9.39 -0.13 5.81
C LEU A 101 9.18 0.60 7.14
N ASP A 102 8.32 0.08 8.01
CA ASP A 102 8.08 0.67 9.32
C ASP A 102 9.24 0.48 10.30
N GLN A 103 9.96 -0.64 10.22
CA GLN A 103 11.14 -0.88 11.05
C GLN A 103 12.33 -0.03 10.64
N GLY A 104 12.56 0.17 9.33
CA GLY A 104 13.62 1.04 8.84
C GLY A 104 15.05 0.50 9.04
N TYR A 105 15.20 -0.82 9.23
CA TYR A 105 16.49 -1.50 9.29
C TYR A 105 16.37 -2.95 8.79
N LEU A 106 17.51 -3.56 8.45
CA LEU A 106 17.58 -4.99 8.18
C LEU A 106 18.11 -5.70 9.43
N TYR A 107 17.41 -6.74 9.88
CA TYR A 107 17.77 -7.54 11.06
C TYR A 107 19.26 -7.89 11.07
N ASP A 108 19.89 -7.79 12.24
CA ASP A 108 21.25 -8.30 12.52
C ASP A 108 22.42 -7.74 11.68
N VAL A 109 22.21 -6.81 10.74
CA VAL A 109 23.29 -6.37 9.84
C VAL A 109 24.12 -5.21 10.41
N ASN A 110 23.54 -4.22 11.11
CA ASN A 110 24.29 -3.18 11.83
C ASN A 110 23.36 -2.24 12.60
N ALA A 111 23.47 -2.14 13.94
CA ALA A 111 22.70 -1.18 14.74
C ALA A 111 23.08 0.32 14.50
N LYS A 112 23.86 0.63 13.45
CA LYS A 112 24.43 1.95 13.21
C LYS A 112 23.80 2.73 12.06
N VAL A 113 23.01 2.09 11.19
CA VAL A 113 22.39 2.75 10.04
C VAL A 113 20.95 2.29 9.91
N GLY A 114 20.04 3.26 9.96
CA GLY A 114 18.62 3.07 9.66
C GLY A 114 18.17 4.00 8.54
N TRP A 115 16.95 3.79 8.05
CA TRP A 115 16.32 4.58 7.01
C TRP A 115 14.81 4.69 7.30
N SER A 116 14.13 5.60 6.63
CA SER A 116 12.69 5.82 6.78
C SER A 116 12.10 6.36 5.50
N LEU A 117 10.81 6.11 5.27
CA LEU A 117 10.05 6.81 4.25
C LEU A 117 9.68 8.22 4.74
N MET A 118 9.77 9.20 3.84
CA MET A 118 9.54 10.60 4.16
C MET A 118 8.73 11.26 3.06
N GLU A 119 7.80 12.10 3.45
CA GLU A 119 7.01 12.87 2.51
C GLU A 119 7.87 13.92 1.79
N LEU A 120 7.55 14.12 0.51
CA LEU A 120 8.12 15.17 -0.32
C LEU A 120 7.10 16.29 -0.58
N ASN A 121 7.58 17.53 -0.65
CA ASN A 121 6.77 18.66 -1.10
C ASN A 121 6.67 18.69 -2.64
N GLU A 122 5.96 19.69 -3.17
CA GLU A 122 5.77 19.90 -4.62
C GLU A 122 7.08 20.12 -5.39
N GLN A 123 8.16 20.51 -4.70
CA GLN A 123 9.50 20.72 -5.26
C GLN A 123 10.37 19.45 -5.19
N GLY A 124 9.86 18.36 -4.62
CA GLY A 124 10.60 17.11 -4.41
C GLY A 124 11.55 17.14 -3.22
N GLU A 125 11.44 18.13 -2.34
CA GLU A 125 12.24 18.26 -1.13
C GLU A 125 11.53 17.58 0.05
N THR A 126 12.30 17.04 0.99
CA THR A 126 11.75 16.37 2.17
C THR A 126 11.02 17.36 3.09
N THR A 127 9.85 16.96 3.59
CA THR A 127 9.08 17.77 4.56
C THR A 127 9.41 17.48 6.02
N ASP A 128 10.37 16.58 6.27
CA ASP A 128 10.71 15.98 7.57
C ASP A 128 9.55 15.20 8.24
N ARG A 129 8.40 15.08 7.55
CA ARG A 129 7.27 14.26 8.01
C ARG A 129 7.48 12.81 7.58
N LEU A 130 7.60 11.92 8.56
CA LEU A 130 7.80 10.49 8.32
C LEU A 130 6.51 9.81 7.88
N ILE A 131 6.60 8.96 6.85
CA ILE A 131 5.56 8.02 6.49
C ILE A 131 5.84 6.74 7.29
N GLN A 132 5.09 6.55 8.37
CA GLN A 132 5.27 5.47 9.36
C GLN A 132 3.93 4.89 9.76
N GLY A 133 3.91 3.75 10.45
CA GLY A 133 2.67 3.11 10.94
C GLY A 133 1.83 2.52 9.81
N LEU A 134 2.48 2.13 8.72
CA LEU A 134 1.82 1.55 7.56
C LEU A 134 1.13 0.22 7.91
N HIS A 135 1.72 -0.60 8.78
CA HIS A 135 1.16 -1.89 9.17
C HIS A 135 -0.20 -1.77 9.88
N GLU A 136 -0.44 -0.70 10.65
CA GLU A 136 -1.68 -0.47 11.39
C GLU A 136 -2.84 -0.26 10.41
N ASP A 137 -2.64 0.62 9.43
CA ASP A 137 -3.67 0.97 8.45
C ASP A 137 -3.82 -0.13 7.38
N PHE A 138 -2.74 -0.83 7.01
CA PHE A 138 -2.76 -1.87 5.96
C PHE A 138 -3.69 -3.04 6.27
N LEU A 139 -3.77 -3.46 7.54
CA LEU A 139 -4.61 -4.59 7.95
C LEU A 139 -6.09 -4.35 7.65
N GLU A 140 -6.54 -3.10 7.79
CA GLU A 140 -7.93 -2.70 7.62
C GLU A 140 -8.20 -2.01 6.27
N PHE A 141 -7.16 -1.67 5.50
CA PHE A 141 -7.25 -0.83 4.30
C PHE A 141 -8.25 -1.36 3.26
N ASP A 142 -8.23 -2.67 2.96
CA ASP A 142 -9.19 -3.26 2.03
C ASP A 142 -10.64 -3.10 2.51
N GLU A 143 -10.87 -3.32 3.81
CA GLU A 143 -12.20 -3.29 4.42
C GLU A 143 -12.74 -1.87 4.54
N SER A 144 -11.86 -0.90 4.85
CA SER A 144 -12.22 0.49 5.05
C SER A 144 -12.29 1.29 3.75
N GLU A 145 -11.43 1.01 2.77
CA GLU A 145 -11.26 1.85 1.58
C GLU A 145 -11.71 1.20 0.26
N LEU A 146 -11.80 -0.13 0.18
CA LEU A 146 -12.12 -0.81 -1.10
C LEU A 146 -13.48 -1.51 -1.10
N VAL A 147 -14.03 -1.87 0.05
CA VAL A 147 -15.40 -2.38 0.14
C VAL A 147 -16.37 -1.19 0.25
N PRO A 148 -17.33 -1.01 -0.68
CA PRO A 148 -18.32 0.04 -0.55
C PRO A 148 -19.10 -0.15 0.74
N ASN A 149 -19.15 0.89 1.57
CA ASN A 149 -19.91 0.90 2.81
C ASN A 149 -21.39 0.62 2.46
N THR A 150 -21.84 -0.62 2.65
CA THR A 150 -23.20 -1.08 2.31
C THR A 150 -24.26 -0.58 3.29
N LYS A 151 -23.91 0.38 4.15
CA LYS A 151 -24.84 1.04 5.07
C LYS A 151 -25.11 2.47 4.60
N ALA A 152 -26.10 2.59 3.71
CA ALA A 152 -26.91 3.79 3.54
C ALA A 152 -28.38 3.42 3.82
#